data_AF-A0A354GZM6-F1
#
_entry.id   AF-A0A354GZM6-F1
#
_cell.length_a   1.000
_cell.length_b   1.000
_cell.length_c   1.000
_cell.angle_alpha   90.00
_cell.angle_beta   90.00
_cell.angle_gamma   90.00
#
_symmetry.space_group_name_H-M   'P 1'
#
loop_
_entity.id
_entity.type
_entity.pdbx_description
1 polymer ?
#
loop_
_entity_poly.entity_id
_entity_poly.type
_entity_poly.pdbx_seq_one_letter_code
_entity_poly.pdbx_strand_id
1 'polypeptide(L)'
;MSLHHSLWLAAVGVVLTVAPLRAGEVDKYLPDDTEMVISVNVKQLVESELFKKNIEAKAREALKNSDDVQEALKDLGFDPFTDVERVIAARPAGAEQDRGLLIVHGKFDLDKFLAKAELVAKDQPDVLKVHKVANGAGGKFLVYEVALGEQAPPVFVALPNKSTLLASPGKDYVVDALKKDKPALKNK
;
A
#
# COMPACT_ATOMS: atom_id res chain seq x y z
N MET A 1 29.96 52.56 -54.13
CA MET A 1 29.01 53.13 -53.15
C MET A 1 27.83 52.18 -53.03
N SER A 2 27.82 51.32 -52.01
CA SER A 2 26.62 50.58 -51.58
C SER A 2 26.84 50.06 -50.16
N LEU A 3 25.97 50.51 -49.26
CA LEU A 3 25.82 50.05 -47.88
C LEU A 3 25.52 48.54 -47.84
N HIS A 4 26.10 47.82 -46.87
CA HIS A 4 25.53 46.57 -46.37
C HIS A 4 25.18 46.74 -44.89
N HIS A 5 23.88 46.76 -44.64
CA HIS A 5 23.24 46.60 -43.33
C HIS A 5 23.25 45.13 -42.90
N SER A 6 22.97 44.93 -41.61
CA SER A 6 22.19 43.82 -41.01
C SER A 6 23.01 42.90 -40.12
N LEU A 7 23.01 43.14 -38.81
CA LEU A 7 22.08 42.60 -37.79
C LEU A 7 22.56 41.24 -37.27
N TRP A 8 23.26 41.28 -36.13
CA TRP A 8 23.57 40.10 -35.32
C TRP A 8 22.28 39.56 -34.69
N LEU A 9 21.89 38.34 -35.05
CA LEU A 9 20.85 37.56 -34.37
C LEU A 9 21.52 36.63 -33.35
N ALA A 10 21.38 36.95 -32.07
CA ALA A 10 21.68 36.03 -30.97
C ALA A 10 20.55 34.99 -30.88
N ALA A 11 20.83 33.75 -31.26
CA ALA A 11 19.91 32.63 -31.08
C ALA A 11 20.06 32.09 -29.65
N VAL A 12 19.06 32.34 -28.79
CA VAL A 12 18.91 31.64 -27.51
C VAL A 12 18.13 30.35 -27.79
N GLY A 13 18.84 29.22 -27.84
CA GLY A 13 18.23 27.90 -27.92
C GLY A 13 17.75 27.45 -26.54
N VAL A 14 16.44 27.42 -26.33
CA VAL A 14 15.84 26.72 -25.17
C VAL A 14 15.88 25.22 -25.46
N VAL A 15 16.83 24.52 -24.84
CA VAL A 15 16.82 23.06 -24.79
C VAL A 15 15.77 22.64 -23.77
N LEU A 16 14.58 22.28 -24.25
CA LEU A 16 13.59 21.56 -23.46
C LEU A 16 14.12 20.15 -23.20
N THR A 17 14.81 19.96 -22.07
CA THR A 17 15.02 18.61 -21.55
C THR A 17 13.65 18.06 -21.15
N VAL A 18 13.11 17.17 -21.98
CA VAL A 18 11.97 16.33 -21.63
C VAL A 18 12.47 15.39 -20.54
N ALA A 19 12.51 15.87 -19.29
CA ALA A 19 12.56 14.97 -18.17
C ALA A 19 11.32 14.08 -18.30
N PRO A 20 11.44 12.75 -18.30
CA PRO A 20 10.26 11.92 -18.22
C PRO A 20 9.55 12.39 -16.95
N LEU A 21 8.38 13.02 -17.11
CA LEU A 21 7.42 13.10 -16.02
C LEU A 21 7.32 11.66 -15.54
N ARG A 22 7.85 11.36 -14.35
CA ARG A 22 7.50 10.12 -13.69
C ARG A 22 6.02 10.25 -13.39
N ALA A 23 5.19 9.85 -14.37
CA ALA A 23 3.86 9.33 -14.09
C ALA A 23 4.06 8.46 -12.87
N GLY A 24 3.43 8.84 -11.75
CA GLY A 24 3.76 8.32 -10.42
C GLY A 24 3.96 6.82 -10.52
N GLU A 25 5.16 6.35 -10.13
CA GLU A 25 5.56 4.97 -10.35
C GLU A 25 4.42 4.05 -9.95
N VAL A 26 3.89 3.32 -10.94
CA VAL A 26 2.78 2.42 -10.77
C VAL A 26 3.20 1.38 -9.74
N ASP A 27 2.37 1.17 -8.72
CA ASP A 27 2.71 0.23 -7.69
C ASP A 27 2.87 -1.18 -8.29
N LYS A 28 3.98 -1.85 -7.99
CA LYS A 28 4.26 -3.18 -8.54
C LYS A 28 3.23 -4.22 -8.12
N TYR A 29 2.55 -4.01 -6.99
CA TYR A 29 1.53 -4.90 -6.47
C TYR A 29 0.13 -4.61 -7.04
N LEU A 30 -0.05 -3.57 -7.87
CA LEU A 30 -1.35 -3.32 -8.50
C LEU A 30 -1.80 -4.55 -9.29
N PRO A 31 -3.01 -5.07 -9.06
CA PRO A 31 -3.59 -6.15 -9.86
C PRO A 31 -3.73 -5.78 -11.35
N ASP A 32 -3.64 -6.77 -12.24
CA ASP A 32 -3.72 -6.56 -13.69
C ASP A 32 -5.08 -6.05 -14.18
N ASP A 33 -6.13 -6.32 -13.40
CA ASP A 33 -7.51 -5.91 -13.66
C ASP A 33 -7.90 -4.60 -12.96
N THR A 34 -6.90 -3.86 -12.43
CA THR A 34 -7.14 -2.58 -11.78
C THR A 34 -7.67 -1.55 -12.78
N GLU A 35 -8.86 -1.03 -12.53
CA GLU A 35 -9.45 0.09 -13.29
C GLU A 35 -9.62 1.35 -12.43
N MET A 36 -9.61 1.20 -11.09
CA MET A 36 -9.65 2.32 -10.15
C MET A 36 -8.50 2.23 -9.15
N VAL A 37 -7.79 3.35 -8.96
CA VAL A 37 -6.73 3.50 -7.95
C VAL A 37 -6.97 4.76 -7.14
N ILE A 38 -7.02 4.61 -5.81
CA ILE A 38 -7.01 5.73 -4.86
C ILE A 38 -5.71 5.60 -4.07
N SER A 39 -4.88 6.64 -4.11
CA SER A 39 -3.60 6.68 -3.38
C SER A 39 -3.59 7.86 -2.41
N VAL A 40 -3.31 7.56 -1.14
CA VAL A 40 -3.25 8.55 -0.06
C VAL A 40 -1.85 8.53 0.53
N ASN A 41 -1.15 9.67 0.49
CA ASN A 41 0.13 9.84 1.18
C ASN A 41 -0.15 10.18 2.65
N VAL A 42 -0.13 9.14 3.50
CA VAL A 42 -0.47 9.25 4.93
C VAL A 42 0.55 10.12 5.64
N LYS A 43 1.84 9.95 5.34
CA LYS A 43 2.90 10.75 5.96
C LYS A 43 2.69 12.24 5.70
N GLN A 44 2.46 12.64 4.45
CA GLN A 44 2.20 14.04 4.10
C GLN A 44 0.91 14.56 4.73
N LEU A 45 -0.14 13.73 4.80
CA LEU A 45 -1.41 14.10 5.41
C LEU A 45 -1.23 14.36 6.92
N VAL A 46 -0.57 13.45 7.65
CA VAL A 46 -0.32 13.58 9.09
C VAL A 46 0.63 14.72 9.41
N GLU A 47 1.62 14.98 8.55
CA GLU A 47 2.56 16.08 8.71
C GLU A 47 1.92 17.46 8.45
N SER A 48 0.75 17.51 7.81
CA SER A 48 0.07 18.75 7.46
C SER A 48 -0.45 19.52 8.69
N GLU A 49 -0.40 20.86 8.59
CA GLU A 49 -0.97 21.75 9.61
C GLU A 49 -2.47 21.50 9.84
N LEU A 50 -3.19 21.15 8.77
CA LEU A 50 -4.62 20.87 8.82
C LEU A 50 -4.93 19.64 9.66
N PHE A 51 -4.12 18.58 9.51
CA PHE A 51 -4.28 17.36 10.31
C PHE A 51 -3.91 17.60 11.78
N LYS A 52 -2.72 18.14 12.03
CA LYS A 52 -2.21 18.38 13.39
C LYS A 52 -3.15 19.26 14.22
N LYS A 53 -3.73 20.31 13.61
CA LYS A 53 -4.60 21.26 14.32
C LYS A 53 -6.03 20.76 14.52
N ASN A 54 -6.57 20.00 13.58
CA ASN A 54 -8.03 19.76 13.53
C ASN A 54 -8.45 18.29 13.60
N ILE A 55 -7.54 17.35 13.30
CA ILE A 55 -7.87 15.94 13.05
C ILE A 55 -7.10 15.00 13.97
N GLU A 56 -5.84 15.29 14.30
CA GLU A 56 -4.95 14.35 14.99
C GLU A 56 -5.55 13.80 16.29
N ALA A 57 -6.05 14.68 17.17
CA ALA A 57 -6.65 14.25 18.43
C ALA A 57 -7.80 13.27 18.23
N LYS A 58 -8.71 13.58 17.30
CA LYS A 58 -9.87 12.72 16.98
C LYS A 58 -9.46 11.41 16.33
N ALA A 59 -8.46 11.44 15.44
CA ALA A 59 -7.98 10.23 14.77
C ALA A 59 -7.28 9.29 15.77
N ARG A 60 -6.46 9.84 16.67
CA ARG A 60 -5.82 9.05 17.74
C ARG A 60 -6.83 8.53 18.76
N GLU A 61 -7.87 9.30 19.08
CA GLU A 61 -8.96 8.87 19.94
C GLU A 61 -9.77 7.74 19.31
N ALA A 62 -10.12 7.85 18.02
CA ALA A 62 -10.83 6.80 17.30
C ALA A 62 -10.05 5.47 17.28
N LEU A 63 -8.72 5.54 17.15
CA LEU A 63 -7.86 4.36 17.24
C LEU A 63 -7.85 3.73 18.64
N LYS A 64 -7.89 4.56 19.69
CA LYS A 64 -7.95 4.09 21.08
C LYS A 64 -9.28 3.46 21.46
N ASN A 65 -10.36 3.84 20.79
CA ASN A 65 -11.69 3.30 21.05
C ASN A 65 -11.91 1.89 20.46
N SER A 66 -10.88 1.31 19.83
CA SER A 66 -10.88 -0.07 19.33
C SER A 66 -9.84 -0.86 20.13
N ASP A 67 -10.24 -1.40 21.28
CA ASP A 67 -9.33 -2.07 22.23
C ASP A 67 -8.47 -3.16 21.56
N ASP A 68 -9.09 -4.02 20.74
CA ASP A 68 -8.40 -5.09 20.01
C ASP A 68 -7.32 -4.56 19.04
N VAL A 69 -7.62 -3.45 18.35
CA VAL A 69 -6.69 -2.82 17.40
C VAL A 69 -5.56 -2.13 18.16
N GLN A 70 -5.88 -1.41 19.24
CA GLN A 70 -4.87 -0.72 20.05
C GLN A 70 -3.89 -1.71 20.69
N GLU A 71 -4.39 -2.81 21.25
CA GLU A 71 -3.55 -3.84 21.86
C GLU A 71 -2.65 -4.50 20.81
N ALA A 72 -3.19 -4.89 19.66
CA ALA A 72 -2.41 -5.47 18.57
C ALA A 72 -1.30 -4.52 18.09
N LEU A 73 -1.60 -3.23 17.89
CA LEU A 73 -0.62 -2.22 17.47
C LEU A 73 0.46 -1.99 18.53
N LYS A 74 0.07 -1.96 19.82
CA LYS A 74 1.02 -1.80 20.94
C LYS A 74 1.96 -2.99 21.06
N ASP A 75 1.44 -4.21 20.95
CA ASP A 75 2.25 -5.44 20.99
C ASP A 75 3.25 -5.51 19.84
N LEU A 76 2.83 -5.05 18.66
CA LEU A 76 3.70 -4.95 17.49
C LEU A 76 4.68 -3.75 17.59
N GLY A 77 4.41 -2.80 18.49
CA GLY A 77 5.14 -1.55 18.59
C GLY A 77 5.03 -0.70 17.32
N PHE A 78 3.85 -0.67 16.72
CA PHE A 78 3.57 0.00 15.45
C PHE A 78 2.60 1.17 15.66
N ASP A 79 2.98 2.38 15.24
CA ASP A 79 2.11 3.56 15.22
C ASP A 79 1.70 3.88 13.77
N PRO A 80 0.41 3.70 13.40
CA PRO A 80 -0.04 3.94 12.03
C PRO A 80 0.11 5.40 11.58
N PHE A 81 0.28 6.37 12.49
CA PHE A 81 0.48 7.78 12.14
C PHE A 81 1.94 8.11 11.81
N THR A 82 2.90 7.29 12.23
CA THR A 82 4.34 7.52 11.96
C THR A 82 4.98 6.45 11.08
N ASP A 83 4.43 5.24 11.10
CA ASP A 83 5.00 4.08 10.42
C ASP A 83 4.34 3.80 9.08
N VAL A 84 3.14 4.31 8.82
CA VAL A 84 2.51 4.26 7.48
C VAL A 84 2.89 5.47 6.66
N GLU A 85 3.40 5.23 5.47
CA GLU A 85 3.81 6.28 4.54
C GLU A 85 2.75 6.54 3.47
N ARG A 86 2.19 5.48 2.88
CA ARG A 86 1.21 5.57 1.80
C ARG A 86 0.25 4.39 1.83
N VAL A 87 -1.02 4.66 1.55
CA VAL A 87 -2.04 3.63 1.36
C VAL A 87 -2.61 3.75 -0.06
N ILE A 88 -2.67 2.64 -0.77
CA ILE A 88 -3.26 2.54 -2.11
C ILE A 88 -4.40 1.54 -2.05
N ALA A 89 -5.59 1.96 -2.48
CA ALA A 89 -6.71 1.08 -2.73
C ALA A 89 -6.87 0.89 -4.25
N ALA A 90 -6.84 -0.37 -4.69
CA ALA A 90 -6.99 -0.75 -6.09
C ALA A 90 -8.16 -1.72 -6.25
N ARG A 91 -8.97 -1.55 -7.28
CA ARG A 91 -10.09 -2.46 -7.59
C ARG A 91 -10.42 -2.47 -9.10
N PRO A 92 -11.05 -3.55 -9.60
CA PRO A 92 -11.72 -3.52 -10.89
C PRO A 92 -12.95 -2.58 -10.86
N ALA A 93 -13.47 -2.19 -12.02
CA ALA A 93 -14.69 -1.36 -12.09
C ALA A 93 -15.96 -2.13 -11.69
N GLY A 94 -15.92 -3.45 -11.66
CA GLY A 94 -17.03 -4.31 -11.23
C GLY A 94 -17.34 -4.19 -9.74
N ALA A 95 -18.43 -4.83 -9.32
CA ALA A 95 -18.96 -4.80 -7.96
C ALA A 95 -18.58 -6.04 -7.14
N GLU A 96 -17.61 -6.84 -7.60
CA GLU A 96 -17.16 -8.05 -6.93
C GLU A 96 -16.57 -7.70 -5.55
N GLN A 97 -17.21 -8.20 -4.49
CA GLN A 97 -16.87 -7.83 -3.11
C GLN A 97 -15.57 -8.47 -2.62
N ASP A 98 -15.12 -9.54 -3.29
CA ASP A 98 -13.86 -10.22 -3.04
C ASP A 98 -12.68 -9.62 -3.82
N ARG A 99 -12.94 -8.63 -4.70
CA ARG A 99 -11.92 -8.02 -5.57
C ARG A 99 -11.66 -6.57 -5.17
N GLY A 100 -10.58 -6.41 -4.42
CA GLY A 100 -10.00 -5.13 -4.04
C GLY A 100 -8.72 -5.37 -3.27
N LEU A 101 -7.68 -4.59 -3.54
CA LEU A 101 -6.38 -4.71 -2.89
C LEU A 101 -6.05 -3.40 -2.18
N LEU A 102 -5.80 -3.49 -0.88
CA LEU A 102 -5.10 -2.47 -0.12
C LEU A 102 -3.60 -2.78 -0.16
N ILE A 103 -2.81 -1.80 -0.59
CA ILE A 103 -1.35 -1.81 -0.56
C ILE A 103 -0.94 -0.73 0.43
N VAL A 104 -0.33 -1.13 1.53
CA VAL A 104 0.15 -0.23 2.58
C VAL A 104 1.66 -0.21 2.54
N HIS A 105 2.24 0.94 2.24
CA HIS A 105 3.68 1.18 2.38
C HIS A 105 3.99 1.82 3.71
N GLY A 106 5.02 1.32 4.37
CA GLY A 106 5.37 1.76 5.71
C GLY A 106 6.64 1.12 6.24
N LYS A 107 6.76 1.06 7.57
CA LYS A 107 7.88 0.46 8.28
C LYS A 107 7.37 -0.68 9.15
N PHE A 108 7.58 -1.91 8.68
CA PHE A 108 7.12 -3.11 9.35
C PHE A 108 8.30 -3.87 9.93
N ASP A 109 8.23 -4.15 11.24
CA ASP A 109 9.13 -5.09 11.90
C ASP A 109 8.67 -6.52 11.60
N LEU A 110 9.12 -7.07 10.48
CA LEU A 110 8.69 -8.40 10.04
C LEU A 110 8.82 -9.45 11.13
N ASP A 111 9.90 -9.44 11.92
CA ASP A 111 10.13 -10.46 12.92
C ASP A 111 9.07 -10.39 14.03
N LYS A 112 8.67 -9.19 14.46
CA LYS A 112 7.56 -9.00 15.40
C LYS A 112 6.21 -9.39 14.83
N PHE A 113 5.93 -9.00 13.58
CA PHE A 113 4.67 -9.33 12.91
C PHE A 113 4.53 -10.85 12.72
N LEU A 114 5.60 -11.53 12.30
CA LEU A 114 5.63 -12.98 12.17
C LEU A 114 5.45 -13.67 13.53
N ALA A 115 6.20 -13.25 14.55
CA ALA A 115 6.10 -13.84 15.89
C ALA A 115 4.70 -13.68 16.49
N LYS A 116 4.09 -12.49 16.37
CA LYS A 116 2.73 -12.25 16.86
C LYS A 116 1.71 -13.06 16.06
N ALA A 117 1.82 -13.11 14.74
CA ALA A 117 0.91 -13.90 13.91
C ALA A 117 1.00 -15.40 14.24
N GLU A 118 2.20 -15.94 14.47
CA GLU A 118 2.38 -17.34 14.90
C GLU A 118 1.78 -17.61 16.28
N LEU A 119 1.90 -16.67 17.21
CA LEU A 119 1.32 -16.79 18.54
C LEU A 119 -0.21 -16.76 18.46
N VAL A 120 -0.79 -15.77 17.77
CA VAL A 120 -2.25 -15.65 17.62
C VAL A 120 -2.81 -16.84 16.86
N ALA A 121 -2.14 -17.35 15.82
CA ALA A 121 -2.59 -18.54 15.10
C ALA A 121 -2.63 -19.81 15.97
N LYS A 122 -1.76 -19.91 16.96
CA LYS A 122 -1.71 -21.05 17.90
C LYS A 122 -2.74 -20.91 19.01
N ASP A 123 -2.84 -19.71 19.58
CA ASP A 123 -3.66 -19.45 20.77
C ASP A 123 -5.12 -19.13 20.41
N GLN A 124 -5.35 -18.56 19.23
CA GLN A 124 -6.65 -18.07 18.74
C GLN A 124 -6.86 -18.41 17.25
N PRO A 125 -6.95 -19.69 16.88
CA PRO A 125 -7.09 -20.13 15.47
C PRO A 125 -8.40 -19.66 14.81
N ASP A 126 -9.39 -19.26 15.60
CA ASP A 126 -10.65 -18.68 15.10
C ASP A 126 -10.48 -17.21 14.65
N VAL A 127 -9.48 -16.51 15.20
CA VAL A 127 -9.17 -15.10 14.87
C VAL A 127 -8.17 -15.00 13.72
N LEU A 128 -7.15 -15.87 13.70
CA LEU A 128 -6.11 -15.82 12.69
C LEU A 128 -5.70 -17.21 12.20
N LYS A 129 -5.73 -17.42 10.89
CA LYS A 129 -5.23 -18.64 10.23
C LYS A 129 -4.08 -18.32 9.29
N VAL A 130 -3.09 -19.22 9.24
CA VAL A 130 -1.91 -19.07 8.37
C VAL A 130 -2.01 -19.99 7.16
N HIS A 131 -2.10 -19.41 5.97
CA HIS A 131 -2.04 -20.10 4.70
C HIS A 131 -0.62 -20.05 4.13
N LYS A 132 -0.03 -21.22 3.88
CA LYS A 132 1.28 -21.34 3.23
C LYS A 132 1.09 -21.62 1.74
N VAL A 133 1.35 -20.64 0.89
CA VAL A 133 1.13 -20.73 -0.56
C VAL A 133 2.48 -20.85 -1.27
N ALA A 134 2.62 -21.77 -2.23
CA ALA A 134 3.88 -21.91 -2.97
C ALA A 134 4.18 -20.64 -3.78
N ASN A 135 5.42 -20.14 -3.72
CA ASN A 135 5.82 -18.91 -4.41
C ASN A 135 6.36 -19.16 -5.84
N GLY A 136 6.34 -20.40 -6.33
CA GLY A 136 6.86 -20.77 -7.66
C GLY A 136 8.39 -20.83 -7.77
N ALA A 137 9.13 -20.37 -6.75
CA ALA A 137 10.60 -20.33 -6.69
C ALA A 137 11.17 -21.24 -5.58
N GLY A 138 10.45 -22.29 -5.19
CA GLY A 138 10.86 -23.23 -4.15
C GLY A 138 10.65 -22.75 -2.71
N GLY A 139 10.08 -21.56 -2.51
CA GLY A 139 9.68 -21.02 -1.22
C GLY A 139 8.15 -20.96 -1.04
N LYS A 140 7.71 -20.31 0.04
CA LYS A 140 6.28 -20.13 0.36
C LYS A 140 6.00 -18.70 0.78
N PHE A 141 4.89 -18.16 0.29
CA PHE A 141 4.26 -16.98 0.84
C PHE A 141 3.45 -17.36 2.09
N LEU A 142 3.49 -16.49 3.09
CA LEU A 142 2.57 -16.56 4.23
C LEU A 142 1.44 -15.57 3.99
N VAL A 143 0.21 -16.08 4.00
CA VAL A 143 -1.02 -15.29 3.89
C VAL A 143 -1.84 -15.54 5.13
N TYR A 144 -2.17 -14.49 5.87
CA TYR A 144 -2.92 -14.52 7.12
C TYR A 144 -4.39 -14.24 6.82
N GLU A 145 -5.28 -15.16 7.17
CA GLU A 145 -6.72 -14.93 7.17
C GLU A 145 -7.12 -14.41 8.55
N VAL A 146 -7.61 -13.17 8.61
CA VAL A 146 -7.98 -12.48 9.84
C VAL A 146 -9.50 -12.34 9.89
N ALA A 147 -10.13 -12.87 10.93
CA ALA A 147 -11.54 -12.68 11.18
C ALA A 147 -11.80 -11.26 11.72
N LEU A 148 -12.78 -10.54 11.16
CA LEU A 148 -13.14 -9.17 11.55
C LEU A 148 -14.41 -9.13 12.43
N GLY A 149 -14.71 -10.22 13.12
CA GLY A 149 -15.95 -10.45 13.87
C GLY A 149 -16.91 -11.42 13.17
N GLU A 150 -17.96 -11.84 13.88
CA GLU A 150 -18.83 -12.97 13.44
C GLU A 150 -19.58 -12.73 12.13
N GLN A 151 -19.89 -11.47 11.79
CA GLN A 151 -20.73 -11.12 10.63
C GLN A 151 -19.93 -10.49 9.48
N ALA A 152 -18.63 -10.25 9.66
CA ALA A 152 -17.78 -9.65 8.65
C ALA A 152 -16.98 -10.74 7.92
N PRO A 153 -16.89 -10.70 6.58
CA PRO A 153 -16.01 -11.61 5.86
C PRO A 153 -14.56 -11.41 6.32
N PRO A 154 -13.76 -12.48 6.37
CA PRO A 154 -12.35 -12.36 6.75
C PRO A 154 -11.57 -11.54 5.72
N VAL A 155 -10.46 -10.99 6.16
CA VAL A 155 -9.50 -10.32 5.28
C VAL A 155 -8.21 -11.12 5.24
N PHE A 156 -7.67 -11.29 4.03
CA PHE A 156 -6.39 -11.93 3.80
C PHE A 156 -5.30 -10.87 3.76
N VAL A 157 -4.23 -11.09 4.54
CA VAL A 157 -3.12 -10.14 4.72
C VAL A 157 -1.80 -10.83 4.45
N ALA A 158 -0.86 -10.16 3.79
CA ALA A 158 0.51 -10.62 3.63
C ALA A 158 1.52 -9.49 3.74
N LEU A 159 2.70 -9.79 4.28
CA LEU A 159 3.82 -8.86 4.35
C LEU A 159 4.97 -9.40 3.47
N PRO A 160 5.05 -9.01 2.18
CA PRO A 160 6.13 -9.47 1.31
C PRO A 160 7.52 -9.00 1.75
N ASN A 161 7.61 -7.88 2.48
CA ASN A 161 8.86 -7.30 2.97
C ASN A 161 8.62 -6.31 4.12
N LYS A 162 9.70 -5.71 4.64
CA LYS A 162 9.67 -4.73 5.75
C LYS A 162 9.00 -3.40 5.39
N SER A 163 8.64 -3.18 4.12
CA SER A 163 8.08 -1.91 3.66
C SER A 163 6.66 -2.01 3.09
N THR A 164 6.09 -3.21 2.97
CA THR A 164 4.79 -3.38 2.33
C THR A 164 3.92 -4.41 3.05
N LEU A 165 2.65 -4.05 3.23
CA LEU A 165 1.57 -4.94 3.63
C LEU A 165 0.50 -4.92 2.53
N LEU A 166 0.00 -6.11 2.18
CA LEU A 166 -1.07 -6.32 1.21
C LEU A 166 -2.29 -6.86 1.95
N ALA A 167 -3.48 -6.35 1.66
CA ALA A 167 -4.73 -6.84 2.23
C ALA A 167 -5.86 -6.89 1.21
N SER A 168 -6.66 -7.96 1.21
CA SER A 168 -7.81 -8.13 0.35
C SER A 168 -8.87 -9.05 0.99
N PRO A 169 -10.16 -8.89 0.70
CA PRO A 169 -11.17 -9.89 1.07
C PRO A 169 -10.98 -11.22 0.31
N GLY A 170 -10.32 -11.21 -0.85
CA GLY A 170 -10.00 -12.40 -1.64
C GLY A 170 -8.55 -12.86 -1.47
N LYS A 171 -8.34 -14.10 -0.98
CA LYS A 171 -7.01 -14.70 -0.81
C LYS A 171 -6.19 -14.68 -2.10
N ASP A 172 -6.81 -15.07 -3.20
CA ASP A 172 -6.13 -15.19 -4.49
C ASP A 172 -5.66 -13.83 -5.00
N TYR A 173 -6.37 -12.74 -4.67
CA TYR A 173 -5.98 -11.38 -5.05
C TYR A 173 -4.68 -10.94 -4.35
N VAL A 174 -4.48 -11.35 -3.09
CA VAL A 174 -3.21 -11.15 -2.37
C VAL A 174 -2.11 -12.00 -2.98
N VAL A 175 -2.38 -13.28 -3.22
CA VAL A 175 -1.41 -14.23 -3.78
C VAL A 175 -0.94 -13.80 -5.16
N ASP A 176 -1.84 -13.33 -6.02
CA ASP A 176 -1.49 -12.87 -7.36
C ASP A 176 -0.69 -11.58 -7.31
N ALA A 177 -1.02 -10.65 -6.41
CA ALA A 177 -0.19 -9.47 -6.16
C ALA A 177 1.23 -9.85 -5.69
N LEU A 178 1.37 -10.84 -4.80
CA LEU A 178 2.67 -11.32 -4.32
C LEU A 178 3.55 -11.93 -5.41
N LYS A 179 2.95 -12.51 -6.46
CA LYS A 179 3.67 -13.09 -7.61
C LYS A 179 4.15 -12.03 -8.61
N LYS A 180 3.77 -10.75 -8.45
CA LYS A 180 4.13 -9.71 -9.40
C LYS A 180 5.59 -9.27 -9.24
N ASP A 181 6.36 -9.46 -10.30
CA ASP A 181 7.74 -8.95 -10.42
C ASP A 181 7.81 -7.54 -11.06
N LYS A 182 6.75 -7.09 -11.75
CA LYS A 182 6.69 -5.77 -12.42
C LYS A 182 5.28 -5.14 -12.36
N PRO A 183 5.16 -3.80 -12.23
CA PRO A 183 3.87 -3.12 -12.36
C PRO A 183 3.33 -3.31 -13.78
N ALA A 184 2.08 -3.74 -13.90
CA ALA A 184 1.41 -3.91 -15.19
C ALA A 184 0.25 -2.92 -15.26
N LEU A 185 0.37 -1.89 -16.11
CA LEU A 185 -0.79 -1.21 -16.67
C LEU A 185 -0.85 -1.63 -18.14
N LYS A 186 -1.93 -2.30 -18.53
CA LYS A 186 -2.23 -2.49 -19.94
C LYS A 186 -2.84 -1.17 -20.44
N ASN A 187 -2.12 -0.46 -21.30
CA ASN A 187 -2.71 0.62 -22.08
C ASN A 187 -3.80 0.00 -22.97
N LYS A 188 -5.05 0.44 -22.80
CA LYS A 188 -6.11 0.21 -23.79
C LYS A 188 -5.83 1.07 -25.03
#